data_AF-A0A2V7DBA0-F1
#
_entry.id   AF-A0A2V7DBA0-F1
#
_cell.length_a   1.000
_cell.length_b   1.000
_cell.length_c   1.000
_cell.angle_alpha   90.00
_cell.angle_beta   90.00
_cell.angle_gamma   90.00
#
_symmetry.space_group_name_H-M   'P 1'
#
loop_
_entity.id
_entity.type
_entity.pdbx_description
1 polymer ?
#
loop_
_entity_poly.entity_id
_entity_poly.type
_entity_poly.pdbx_seq_one_letter_code
_entity_poly.pdbx_strand_id
1 'polypeptide(L)'
;MSGKTTEKASGSKPRPPRDDMRREYRFAYREARPNRFAAMLKGGTTAVVLDRDVASAFESPESVNRLLRSVIAALPANVKPRRPRG
;
A
#
# COMPACT_ATOMS: atom_id res chain seq x y z
N MET A 1 37.36 -12.64 -45.50
CA MET A 1 37.21 -13.50 -44.31
C MET A 1 36.43 -12.70 -43.27
N SER A 2 35.21 -13.15 -42.95
CA SER A 2 34.21 -12.40 -42.17
C SER A 2 34.50 -12.46 -40.67
N GLY A 3 34.74 -11.32 -40.03
CA GLY A 3 34.83 -11.21 -38.57
C GLY A 3 33.45 -11.34 -37.94
N LYS A 4 33.29 -12.32 -37.04
CA LYS A 4 32.02 -12.58 -36.34
C LYS A 4 31.80 -11.53 -35.25
N THR A 5 30.65 -10.87 -35.27
CA THR A 5 30.13 -10.07 -34.16
C THR A 5 29.58 -11.00 -33.08
N THR A 6 29.89 -10.74 -31.81
CA THR A 6 29.27 -11.44 -30.67
C THR A 6 28.37 -10.47 -29.91
N GLU A 7 27.08 -10.78 -29.88
CA GLU A 7 26.04 -10.07 -29.13
C GLU A 7 26.28 -10.21 -27.62
N LYS A 8 26.22 -9.09 -26.89
CA LYS A 8 26.38 -9.08 -25.43
C LYS A 8 25.02 -9.36 -24.80
N ALA A 9 24.80 -10.62 -24.38
CA ALA A 9 23.59 -11.01 -23.65
C ALA A 9 23.41 -10.14 -22.39
N SER A 10 22.23 -9.54 -22.25
CA SER A 10 21.81 -8.73 -21.10
C SER A 10 21.67 -9.64 -19.87
N GLY A 11 22.76 -9.77 -19.11
CA GLY A 11 22.75 -10.51 -17.86
C GLY A 11 21.68 -9.94 -16.92
N SER A 12 20.67 -10.75 -16.59
CA SER A 12 19.79 -10.44 -15.46
C SER A 12 20.66 -10.33 -14.23
N LYS A 13 20.74 -9.14 -13.62
CA LYS A 13 21.47 -8.95 -12.36
C LYS A 13 20.95 -9.98 -11.36
N PRO A 14 21.83 -10.84 -10.79
CA PRO A 14 21.44 -11.71 -9.69
C PRO A 14 20.94 -10.81 -8.56
N ARG A 15 19.73 -11.09 -8.04
CA ARG A 15 19.30 -10.48 -6.79
C ARG A 15 20.35 -10.83 -5.74
N PRO A 16 20.92 -9.86 -5.00
CA PRO A 16 21.90 -10.17 -3.98
C PRO A 16 21.30 -11.18 -2.99
N PRO A 17 22.11 -12.12 -2.47
CA PRO A 17 21.64 -13.06 -1.45
C PRO A 17 21.03 -12.26 -0.29
N ARG A 18 19.96 -12.81 0.30
CA ARG A 18 19.13 -12.19 1.35
C ARG A 18 19.88 -11.92 2.68
N ASP A 19 21.21 -11.89 2.66
CA ASP A 19 22.08 -12.10 3.82
C ASP A 19 22.70 -10.82 4.38
N ASP A 20 22.24 -9.65 3.95
CA ASP A 20 22.64 -8.36 4.55
C ASP A 20 22.02 -8.16 5.95
N MET A 21 21.01 -8.97 6.33
CA MET A 21 20.41 -8.92 7.66
C MET A 21 21.16 -9.85 8.62
N ARG A 22 21.62 -9.27 9.75
CA ARG A 22 22.27 -10.02 10.82
C ARG A 22 21.34 -11.12 11.36
N ARG A 23 21.93 -12.16 11.95
CA ARG A 23 21.20 -13.36 12.41
C ARG A 23 20.08 -13.03 13.38
N GLU A 24 20.26 -12.02 14.23
CA GLU A 24 19.28 -11.52 15.20
C GLU A 24 18.02 -10.91 14.57
N TYR A 25 18.06 -10.51 13.30
CA TYR A 25 16.91 -9.97 12.57
C TYR A 25 16.15 -11.04 11.77
N ARG A 26 16.53 -12.32 11.87
CA ARG A 26 15.80 -13.44 11.26
C ARG A 26 14.63 -13.86 12.14
N PHE A 27 13.56 -13.08 12.13
CA PHE A 27 12.37 -13.36 12.92
C PHE A 27 11.54 -14.51 12.34
N ALA A 28 11.08 -15.42 13.20
CA ALA A 28 10.11 -16.45 12.84
C ALA A 28 8.69 -15.84 12.77
N TYR A 29 8.37 -15.17 11.65
CA TYR A 29 7.09 -14.46 11.49
C TYR A 29 5.84 -15.33 11.66
N ARG A 30 5.95 -16.66 11.55
CA ARG A 30 4.85 -17.60 11.83
C ARG A 30 4.46 -17.65 13.30
N GLU A 31 5.41 -17.35 14.19
CA GLU A 31 5.22 -17.32 15.65
C GLU A 31 4.99 -15.90 16.17
N ALA A 32 5.03 -14.90 15.28
CA ALA A 32 4.83 -13.52 15.65
C ALA A 32 3.41 -13.28 16.17
N ARG A 33 3.29 -12.40 17.17
CA ARG A 33 1.98 -11.97 17.65
C ARG A 33 1.20 -11.29 16.54
N PRO A 34 -0.14 -11.47 16.49
CA PRO A 34 -0.99 -10.74 15.56
C PRO A 34 -0.75 -9.22 15.66
N ASN A 35 -0.74 -8.53 14.53
CA ASN A 35 -0.57 -7.08 14.50
C ASN A 35 -1.66 -6.39 15.36
N ARG A 36 -1.24 -5.65 16.39
CA ARG A 36 -2.16 -4.95 17.30
C ARG A 36 -3.11 -3.97 16.60
N PHE A 37 -2.69 -3.45 15.45
CA PHE A 37 -3.49 -2.53 14.63
C PHE A 37 -4.38 -3.25 13.61
N ALA A 38 -4.23 -4.57 13.43
CA ALA A 38 -5.07 -5.32 12.50
C ALA A 38 -6.55 -5.23 12.87
N ALA A 39 -6.86 -5.12 14.17
CA ALA A 39 -8.22 -4.89 14.65
C ALA A 39 -8.84 -3.61 14.09
N MET A 40 -8.06 -2.53 13.95
CA MET A 40 -8.52 -1.25 13.39
C MET A 40 -8.77 -1.33 11.87
N LEU A 41 -8.20 -2.35 11.21
CA LEU A 41 -8.33 -2.59 9.78
C LEU A 41 -9.32 -3.72 9.46
N LYS A 42 -9.96 -4.31 10.48
CA LYS A 42 -10.98 -5.36 10.29
C LYS A 42 -12.18 -4.75 9.55
N GLY A 43 -12.58 -5.38 8.45
CA GLY A 43 -13.74 -4.95 7.66
C GLY A 43 -13.42 -4.35 6.28
N GLY A 44 -12.18 -4.47 5.79
CA GLY A 44 -11.83 -3.98 4.45
C GLY A 44 -11.55 -2.47 4.44
N THR A 45 -10.89 -1.97 5.48
CA THR A 45 -10.49 -0.57 5.58
C THR A 45 -9.49 -0.22 4.47
N THR A 46 -9.81 0.81 3.69
CA THR A 46 -8.89 1.36 2.68
C THR A 46 -8.05 2.46 3.33
N ALA A 47 -6.72 2.32 3.31
CA ALA A 47 -5.81 3.37 3.74
C ALA A 47 -5.62 4.38 2.60
N VAL A 48 -5.83 5.66 2.89
CA VAL A 48 -5.62 6.76 1.94
C VAL A 48 -4.55 7.68 2.52
N VAL A 49 -3.54 8.00 1.71
CA VAL A 49 -2.50 8.96 2.07
C VAL A 49 -2.94 10.33 1.56
N LEU A 50 -2.93 11.32 2.45
CA LEU A 50 -3.20 12.72 2.10
C LEU A 50 -1.87 13.44 1.84
N ASP A 51 -1.87 14.35 0.88
CA ASP A 51 -0.76 15.28 0.69
C ASP A 51 -0.64 16.22 1.89
N ARG A 52 0.56 16.78 2.10
CA ARG A 52 0.91 17.53 3.32
C ARG A 52 0.04 18.78 3.51
N ASP A 53 -0.26 19.49 2.43
CA ASP A 53 -1.12 20.67 2.41
C ASP A 53 -2.55 20.30 2.82
N VAL A 54 -3.09 19.22 2.26
CA VAL A 54 -4.43 18.72 2.61
C VAL A 54 -4.47 18.25 4.06
N ALA A 55 -3.48 17.47 4.49
CA ALA A 55 -3.37 16.97 5.86
C ALA A 55 -3.27 18.13 6.88
N SER A 56 -2.65 19.26 6.52
CA SER A 56 -2.56 20.42 7.40
C SER A 56 -3.90 21.10 7.67
N ALA A 57 -4.90 20.90 6.79
CA ALA A 57 -6.24 21.45 6.97
C ALA A 57 -7.13 20.60 7.89
N PHE A 58 -6.73 19.37 8.24
CA PHE A 58 -7.52 18.47 9.06
C PHE A 58 -6.74 17.94 10.27
N GLU A 59 -7.26 18.19 11.46
CA GLU A 59 -6.63 17.75 12.72
C GLU A 59 -6.90 16.27 13.03
N SER A 60 -7.91 15.65 12.41
CA SER A 60 -8.30 14.27 12.69
C SER A 60 -8.97 13.54 11.51
N PRO A 61 -8.89 12.20 11.45
CA PRO A 61 -9.58 11.41 10.43
C PRO A 61 -11.11 11.51 10.52
N GLU A 62 -11.68 11.80 11.69
CA GLU A 62 -13.11 12.04 11.85
C GLU A 62 -13.56 13.30 11.10
N SER A 63 -12.76 14.37 11.17
CA SER A 63 -13.03 15.62 10.46
C SER A 63 -13.04 15.44 8.94
N VAL A 64 -12.04 14.72 8.41
CA VAL A 64 -11.96 14.35 6.98
C VAL A 64 -13.21 13.55 6.56
N ASN A 65 -13.53 12.50 7.31
CA ASN A 65 -14.68 11.64 7.00
C ASN A 65 -16.01 12.40 7.06
N ARG A 66 -16.15 13.34 7.99
CA ARG A 66 -17.36 14.19 8.10
C ARG A 66 -17.51 15.05 6.85
N LEU A 67 -16.44 15.72 6.41
CA LEU A 67 -16.47 16.54 5.19
C LEU A 67 -16.79 15.70 3.95
N LEU A 68 -16.11 14.57 3.76
CA LEU A 68 -16.32 13.70 2.61
C LEU A 68 -17.76 13.18 2.55
N ARG A 69 -18.36 12.83 3.69
CA ARG A 69 -19.78 12.42 3.77
C ARG A 69 -20.72 13.57 3.41
N SER A 70 -20.45 14.79 3.88
CA SER A 70 -21.24 15.97 3.49
C SER A 70 -21.18 16.23 1.99
N VAL A 71 -20.01 16.09 1.37
CA VAL A 71 -19.85 16.21 -0.08
C VAL A 71 -20.62 15.11 -0.80
N ILE A 72 -20.50 13.85 -0.37
CA ILE A 72 -21.25 12.73 -0.96
C ILE A 72 -22.77 12.97 -0.87
N ALA A 73 -23.26 13.51 0.25
CA ALA A 73 -24.68 13.82 0.43
C ALA A 73 -25.17 14.99 -0.43
N ALA A 74 -24.29 15.96 -0.70
CA ALA A 74 -24.60 17.11 -1.55
C ALA A 74 -24.51 16.79 -3.05
N LEU A 75 -23.82 15.72 -3.43
CA LEU A 75 -23.75 15.28 -4.82
C LEU A 75 -25.07 14.62 -5.25
N PRO A 76 -25.59 14.91 -6.45
CA PRO A 76 -26.78 14.25 -6.97
C PRO A 76 -26.53 12.73 -7.05
N ALA A 77 -27.56 11.94 -6.72
CA ALA A 77 -27.52 10.50 -6.39
C ALA A 77 -26.99 9.52 -7.47
N ASN A 78 -26.26 10.00 -8.49
CA ASN A 78 -25.70 9.17 -9.55
C ASN A 78 -24.48 8.33 -9.15
N VAL A 79 -24.07 8.33 -7.88
CA VAL A 79 -23.09 7.38 -7.37
C VAL A 79 -23.80 6.05 -7.11
N LYS A 80 -23.97 5.23 -8.15
CA LYS A 80 -24.44 3.84 -8.02
C LYS A 80 -23.65 3.16 -6.90
N PRO A 81 -24.31 2.59 -5.87
CA PRO A 81 -23.59 1.82 -4.87
C PRO A 81 -22.89 0.66 -5.58
N ARG A 82 -21.56 0.61 -5.48
CA ARG A 82 -20.79 -0.52 -5.99
C ARG A 82 -21.26 -1.74 -5.20
N ARG A 83 -21.90 -2.68 -5.90
CA ARG A 83 -22.37 -3.97 -5.37
C ARG A 83 -21.23 -4.62 -4.57
N PRO A 84 -21.48 -5.11 -3.34
CA PRO A 84 -20.46 -5.85 -2.60
C PRO A 84 -20.06 -7.06 -3.46
N ARG A 85 -18.77 -7.21 -3.73
CA ARG A 85 -18.25 -8.45 -4.32
C ARG A 85 -18.21 -9.47 -3.19
N GLY A 86 -18.98 -10.54 -3.34
CA GLY A 86 -18.88 -11.73 -2.51
C GLY A 86 -17.56 -12.47 -2.70
#